data_AF-A0A1G0AXZ3-F1
#
_entry.id   AF-A0A1G0AXZ3-F1
#
_cell.length_a   1.000
_cell.length_b   1.000
_cell.length_c   1.000
_cell.angle_alpha   90.00
_cell.angle_beta   90.00
_cell.angle_gamma   90.00
#
_symmetry.space_group_name_H-M   'P 1'
#
loop_
_entity.id
_entity.type
_entity.pdbx_description
1 polymer ?
#
loop_
_entity_poly.entity_id
_entity_poly.type
_entity_poly.pdbx_seq_one_letter_code
_entity_poly.pdbx_strand_id
1 'polypeptide(L)'
;MFFFVVTNSADRDPQFNRLNKVGELFNSNDLSSNRSSQNELENSILMAAYKVPIENIRNYTSQLSQQFGFNGSILVAKNGKILFEEHVGYKDLRLKNPIESTSTYQLASVSKQFTAAAILLLYQEGKLDLDDFATKYLTDFPYKNIRIRHLLNHTSGLPNYMYAAEKNWKSKTPPDNQAMLNLMDKLKMLPYFKPGDRFDYSNTGYFILASIVSKVSNQSLGDFLDNRFFKPLNLTNTYVHNPNQATKKEELIGFRRYGKSYIAIPFSINDGVVGDKGVYSTASDLFKWNQSLTGHTILKDTILAKAFMPGKTNSGKIVPYGFGFRLKQEPDSELVYHNGVWNGFSTTLRRYKADDITIIILSNNSFNSISGISEKLRELSKEFSKYDPFVSFLENTNIYDINKLKNNLVNFTDIPRAESVAIIEKIANIYNKQNTQFVSHKYSEVSSPNHVNQQYQSLLN
;
A
#
# COMPACT_ATOMS: atom_id res chain seq x y z
N MET A 1 -31.64 -39.32 4.21
CA MET A 1 -32.10 -39.35 5.62
C MET A 1 -30.88 -39.56 6.49
N PHE A 2 -30.30 -38.50 7.05
CA PHE A 2 -29.58 -38.47 8.33
C PHE A 2 -29.18 -37.01 8.62
N PHE A 3 -29.33 -36.65 9.89
CA PHE A 3 -29.58 -35.31 10.43
C PHE A 3 -28.34 -34.41 10.57
N PHE A 4 -28.63 -33.10 10.55
CA PHE A 4 -27.78 -32.01 11.00
C PHE A 4 -27.29 -32.20 12.45
N VAL A 5 -26.04 -31.81 12.70
CA VAL A 5 -25.60 -31.30 14.00
C VAL A 5 -24.93 -29.95 13.75
N VAL A 6 -25.62 -28.88 14.14
CA VAL A 6 -25.08 -27.52 14.23
C VAL A 6 -24.47 -27.39 15.63
N THR A 7 -23.16 -27.15 15.71
CA THR A 7 -22.52 -26.69 16.95
C THR A 7 -22.17 -25.21 16.83
N ASN A 8 -22.78 -24.42 17.72
CA ASN A 8 -22.40 -23.04 18.01
C ASN A 8 -20.95 -23.02 18.54
N SER A 9 -20.12 -22.14 17.99
CA SER A 9 -18.94 -21.60 18.68
C SER A 9 -18.88 -20.10 18.43
N ALA A 10 -19.60 -19.36 19.28
CA ALA A 10 -19.19 -18.03 19.67
C ALA A 10 -17.97 -18.16 20.60
N ASP A 11 -17.18 -17.09 20.67
CA ASP A 11 -15.93 -16.93 21.44
C ASP A 11 -14.66 -17.52 20.82
N ARG A 12 -13.96 -16.65 20.06
CA ARG A 12 -12.60 -16.15 20.38
C ARG A 12 -12.08 -15.32 19.20
N ASP A 13 -12.32 -14.01 19.24
CA ASP A 13 -11.66 -13.03 18.36
C ASP A 13 -10.53 -12.35 19.16
N PRO A 14 -9.24 -12.52 18.81
CA PRO A 14 -8.13 -11.85 19.48
C PRO A 14 -7.82 -10.44 18.94
N GLN A 15 -8.67 -9.83 18.08
CA GLN A 15 -8.33 -8.56 17.42
C GLN A 15 -8.44 -7.29 18.28
N PHE A 16 -8.81 -7.38 19.56
CA PHE A 16 -8.85 -6.21 20.45
C PHE A 16 -7.75 -6.30 21.50
N ASN A 17 -6.52 -5.92 21.14
CA ASN A 17 -5.54 -5.25 22.01
C ASN A 17 -4.18 -5.18 21.32
N ARG A 18 -3.81 -4.00 20.82
CA ARG A 18 -2.45 -3.39 20.78
C ARG A 18 -2.32 -2.38 19.64
N LEU A 19 -2.81 -1.18 19.87
CA LEU A 19 -2.34 0.03 19.18
C LEU A 19 -2.27 1.16 20.20
N ASN A 20 -1.14 1.27 20.90
CA ASN A 20 -0.76 2.47 21.65
C ASN A 20 0.76 2.49 21.79
N LYS A 21 1.43 3.20 20.87
CA LYS A 21 2.66 3.98 21.05
C LYS A 21 3.31 4.30 19.70
N VAL A 22 2.88 5.38 19.06
CA VAL A 22 3.75 6.24 18.24
C VAL A 22 3.21 7.66 18.36
N GLY A 23 3.91 8.52 19.10
CA GLY A 23 3.52 9.91 19.26
C GLY A 23 4.14 10.62 20.45
N GLU A 24 5.46 10.56 20.62
CA GLU A 24 6.17 11.48 21.52
C GLU A 24 7.49 11.87 20.89
N LEU A 25 7.51 13.05 20.29
CA LEU A 25 8.62 13.99 20.25
C LEU A 25 8.04 15.30 19.74
N PHE A 26 7.36 16.05 20.63
CA PHE A 26 7.35 17.51 20.74
C PHE A 26 6.49 17.87 21.97
N ASN A 27 7.12 18.50 22.96
CA ASN A 27 6.53 18.94 24.22
C ASN A 27 5.30 19.85 24.02
N SER A 28 4.18 19.50 24.65
CA SER A 28 3.53 20.35 25.68
C SER A 28 2.27 19.67 26.22
N ASN A 29 2.28 19.42 27.53
CA ASN A 29 1.19 19.19 28.49
C ASN A 29 -0.24 18.95 27.95
N ASP A 30 -0.73 17.76 28.30
CA ASP A 30 -2.11 17.47 28.70
C ASP A 30 -3.21 17.72 27.64
N LEU A 31 -3.54 16.68 26.84
CA LEU A 31 -4.77 16.55 26.00
C LEU A 31 -4.88 15.22 25.19
N SER A 32 -3.94 14.27 25.34
CA SER A 32 -3.78 13.14 24.39
C SER A 32 -4.79 11.98 24.54
N SER A 33 -5.45 11.80 25.68
CA SER A 33 -6.42 10.71 25.89
C SER A 33 -7.81 10.96 25.28
N ASN A 34 -8.17 12.22 25.01
CA ASN A 34 -9.45 12.58 24.39
C ASN A 34 -9.40 12.59 22.85
N ARG A 35 -8.25 12.87 22.23
CA ARG A 35 -8.14 12.88 20.76
C ARG A 35 -8.17 11.48 20.15
N SER A 36 -7.59 10.48 20.81
CA SER A 36 -7.59 9.10 20.30
C SER A 36 -8.98 8.48 20.32
N SER A 37 -9.73 8.66 21.42
CA SER A 37 -11.10 8.17 21.56
C SER A 37 -12.07 8.91 20.62
N GLN A 38 -11.86 10.21 20.42
CA GLN A 38 -12.63 10.99 19.44
C GLN A 38 -12.37 10.54 18.00
N ASN A 39 -11.12 10.29 17.61
CA ASN A 39 -10.77 9.74 16.29
C ASN A 39 -11.36 8.33 16.07
N GLU A 40 -11.40 7.48 17.10
CA GLU A 40 -12.02 6.15 17.04
C GLU A 40 -13.54 6.24 16.85
N LEU A 41 -14.20 7.16 17.54
CA LEU A 41 -15.63 7.42 17.37
C LEU A 41 -15.94 7.94 15.96
N GLU A 42 -15.18 8.93 15.48
CA GLU A 42 -15.32 9.50 14.13
C GLU A 42 -15.15 8.41 13.04
N ASN A 43 -14.13 7.55 13.19
CA ASN A 43 -13.94 6.42 12.28
C ASN A 43 -15.09 5.41 12.36
N SER A 44 -15.60 5.12 13.56
CA SER A 44 -16.74 4.20 13.73
C SER A 44 -18.02 4.73 13.08
N ILE A 45 -18.24 6.04 13.16
CA ILE A 45 -19.35 6.74 12.51
C ILE A 45 -19.19 6.73 11.00
N LEU A 46 -17.99 7.03 10.49
CA LEU A 46 -17.65 6.96 9.07
C LEU A 46 -17.95 5.57 8.49
N MET A 47 -17.48 4.52 9.18
CA MET A 47 -17.71 3.13 8.77
C MET A 47 -19.18 2.72 8.88
N ALA A 48 -19.95 3.28 9.81
CA ALA A 48 -21.39 3.08 9.88
C ALA A 48 -22.10 3.76 8.71
N ALA A 49 -21.69 4.97 8.32
CA ALA A 49 -22.25 5.71 7.21
C ALA A 49 -21.98 5.06 5.86
N TYR A 50 -20.80 4.50 5.66
CA TYR A 50 -20.44 3.77 4.45
C TYR A 50 -20.76 2.27 4.49
N LYS A 51 -21.61 1.82 5.42
CA LYS A 51 -21.85 0.39 5.64
C LYS A 51 -22.22 -0.35 4.35
N VAL A 52 -23.19 0.16 3.58
CA VAL A 52 -23.66 -0.50 2.35
C VAL A 52 -22.59 -0.55 1.26
N PRO A 53 -21.92 0.55 0.87
CA PRO A 53 -20.86 0.46 -0.14
C PRO A 53 -19.66 -0.40 0.32
N ILE A 54 -19.36 -0.45 1.62
CA ILE A 54 -18.38 -1.38 2.19
C ILE A 54 -18.84 -2.84 2.02
N GLU A 55 -20.11 -3.15 2.31
CA GLU A 55 -20.67 -4.49 2.14
C GLU A 55 -20.69 -4.93 0.67
N ASN A 56 -20.92 -4.02 -0.27
CA ASN A 56 -20.83 -4.30 -1.70
C ASN A 56 -19.41 -4.73 -2.11
N ILE A 57 -18.38 -4.01 -1.62
CA ILE A 57 -16.98 -4.38 -1.86
C ILE A 57 -16.61 -5.71 -1.16
N ARG A 58 -17.11 -5.94 0.06
CA ARG A 58 -16.92 -7.21 0.80
C ARG A 58 -17.51 -8.40 0.04
N ASN A 59 -18.74 -8.25 -0.46
CA ASN A 59 -19.43 -9.30 -1.22
C ASN A 59 -18.67 -9.62 -2.52
N TYR A 60 -18.18 -8.58 -3.21
CA TYR A 60 -17.35 -8.76 -4.39
C TYR A 60 -16.02 -9.46 -4.06
N THR A 61 -15.34 -9.06 -3.00
CA THR A 61 -14.09 -9.70 -2.51
C THR A 61 -14.32 -11.16 -2.14
N SER A 62 -15.43 -11.47 -1.46
CA SER A 62 -15.83 -12.83 -1.14
C SER A 62 -16.09 -13.67 -2.40
N GLN A 63 -16.77 -13.09 -3.40
CA GLN A 63 -17.00 -13.73 -4.69
C GLN A 63 -15.68 -14.03 -5.42
N LEU A 64 -14.75 -13.07 -5.44
CA LEU A 64 -13.41 -13.25 -6.02
C LEU A 64 -12.67 -14.42 -5.38
N SER A 65 -12.70 -14.52 -4.06
CA SER A 65 -12.01 -15.61 -3.35
C SER A 65 -12.69 -16.96 -3.57
N GLN A 66 -14.01 -17.04 -3.36
CA GLN A 66 -14.74 -18.31 -3.36
C GLN A 66 -14.98 -18.89 -4.75
N GLN A 67 -15.27 -18.05 -5.75
CA GLN A 67 -15.64 -18.50 -7.10
C GLN A 67 -14.46 -18.48 -8.07
N PHE A 68 -13.59 -17.47 -7.94
CA PHE A 68 -12.49 -17.26 -8.89
C PHE A 68 -11.13 -17.65 -8.33
N GLY A 69 -11.07 -17.99 -7.04
CA GLY A 69 -9.85 -18.44 -6.37
C GLY A 69 -8.88 -17.32 -6.06
N PHE A 70 -9.32 -16.08 -5.92
CA PHE A 70 -8.45 -14.98 -5.48
C PHE A 70 -7.87 -15.27 -4.09
N ASN A 71 -6.55 -15.10 -3.97
CA ASN A 71 -5.78 -15.32 -2.74
C ASN A 71 -4.87 -14.10 -2.56
N GLY A 72 -5.22 -13.21 -1.62
CA GLY A 72 -4.64 -11.88 -1.60
C GLY A 72 -5.28 -10.90 -0.64
N SER A 73 -4.83 -9.66 -0.73
CA SER A 73 -5.32 -8.51 0.02
C SER A 73 -5.93 -7.48 -0.94
N ILE A 74 -7.04 -6.85 -0.54
CA ILE A 74 -7.66 -5.72 -1.23
C ILE A 74 -7.81 -4.57 -0.23
N LEU A 75 -7.37 -3.38 -0.61
CA LEU A 75 -7.57 -2.15 0.14
C LEU A 75 -8.17 -1.08 -0.78
N VAL A 76 -9.23 -0.43 -0.31
CA VAL A 76 -9.87 0.73 -0.93
C VAL A 76 -9.87 1.88 0.07
N ALA A 77 -9.35 3.01 -0.37
CA ALA A 77 -9.30 4.24 0.39
C ALA A 77 -9.84 5.41 -0.44
N LYS A 78 -10.38 6.41 0.23
CA LYS A 78 -10.89 7.65 -0.37
C LYS A 78 -10.58 8.83 0.53
N ASN A 79 -10.20 9.97 -0.04
CA ASN A 79 -9.93 11.20 0.72
C ASN A 79 -8.93 10.98 1.87
N GLY A 80 -7.90 10.19 1.60
CA GLY A 80 -6.88 9.79 2.59
C GLY A 80 -7.35 8.94 3.77
N LYS A 81 -8.55 8.36 3.74
CA LYS A 81 -9.06 7.42 4.75
C LYS A 81 -9.24 6.03 4.14
N ILE A 82 -8.77 4.98 4.82
CA ILE A 82 -9.04 3.58 4.44
C ILE A 82 -10.52 3.31 4.71
N LEU A 83 -11.26 2.86 3.70
CA LEU A 83 -12.69 2.54 3.82
C LEU A 83 -12.94 1.03 3.81
N PHE A 84 -12.03 0.26 3.22
CA PHE A 84 -12.09 -1.19 3.18
C PHE A 84 -10.67 -1.75 3.12
N GLU A 85 -10.38 -2.76 3.95
CA GLU A 85 -9.17 -3.59 3.85
C GLU A 85 -9.54 -5.01 4.25
N GLU A 86 -9.32 -5.96 3.36
CA GLU A 86 -9.56 -7.37 3.63
C GLU A 86 -8.44 -8.25 3.07
N HIS A 87 -8.17 -9.33 3.80
CA HIS A 87 -7.19 -10.36 3.47
C HIS A 87 -7.93 -11.68 3.34
N VAL A 88 -7.86 -12.31 2.17
CA VAL A 88 -8.58 -13.55 1.85
C VAL A 88 -7.65 -14.62 1.32
N GLY A 89 -7.91 -15.86 1.72
CA GLY A 89 -7.09 -17.01 1.34
C GLY A 89 -5.95 -17.27 2.32
N TYR A 90 -4.87 -17.90 1.82
CA TYR A 90 -3.84 -18.53 2.65
C TYR A 90 -2.41 -18.11 2.29
N LYS A 91 -1.54 -18.05 3.31
CA LYS A 91 -0.09 -17.87 3.15
C LYS A 91 0.57 -19.11 2.52
N ASP A 92 0.16 -20.29 3.00
CA ASP A 92 0.52 -21.59 2.43
C ASP A 92 -0.76 -22.33 2.07
N LEU A 93 -0.97 -22.58 0.78
CA LEU A 93 -2.17 -23.23 0.26
C LEU A 93 -2.32 -24.70 0.69
N ARG A 94 -1.24 -25.35 1.14
CA ARG A 94 -1.25 -26.72 1.67
C ARG A 94 -1.63 -26.74 3.14
N LEU A 95 -1.00 -25.87 3.94
CA LEU A 95 -1.22 -25.81 5.39
C LEU A 95 -2.49 -25.02 5.76
N LYS A 96 -3.03 -24.24 4.81
CA LYS A 96 -4.20 -23.37 5.01
C LYS A 96 -4.03 -22.35 6.15
N ASN A 97 -2.79 -21.89 6.34
CA ASN A 97 -2.52 -20.76 7.24
C ASN A 97 -3.11 -19.49 6.62
N PRO A 98 -4.00 -18.74 7.28
CA PRO A 98 -4.67 -17.58 6.69
C PRO A 98 -3.68 -16.44 6.42
N ILE A 99 -3.93 -15.67 5.36
CA ILE A 99 -3.24 -14.39 5.16
C ILE A 99 -3.59 -13.46 6.31
N GLU A 100 -2.58 -12.76 6.84
CA GLU A 100 -2.73 -11.79 7.92
C GLU A 100 -2.44 -10.37 7.40
N SER A 101 -2.82 -9.34 8.14
CA SER A 101 -2.52 -7.93 7.77
C SER A 101 -1.03 -7.61 7.70
N THR A 102 -0.19 -8.42 8.37
CA THR A 102 1.28 -8.33 8.32
C THR A 102 1.89 -9.15 7.19
N SER A 103 1.13 -9.96 6.45
CA SER A 103 1.64 -10.75 5.34
C SER A 103 2.21 -9.88 4.23
N THR A 104 3.47 -10.10 3.89
CA THR A 104 4.19 -9.30 2.91
C THR A 104 4.20 -9.96 1.54
N TYR A 105 3.88 -9.16 0.53
CA TYR A 105 3.83 -9.58 -0.87
C TYR A 105 5.05 -9.02 -1.60
N GLN A 106 5.64 -9.82 -2.49
CA GLN A 106 6.62 -9.29 -3.43
C GLN A 106 5.92 -8.33 -4.40
N LEU A 107 6.30 -7.06 -4.36
CA LEU A 107 5.62 -6.01 -5.11
C LEU A 107 5.86 -6.05 -6.61
N ALA A 108 6.80 -6.88 -7.06
CA ALA A 108 7.26 -6.93 -8.43
C ALA A 108 7.54 -5.49 -8.92
N SER A 109 7.00 -5.09 -10.07
CA SER A 109 7.28 -3.78 -10.64
C SER A 109 6.66 -2.57 -9.91
N VAL A 110 5.77 -2.75 -8.93
CA VAL A 110 5.37 -1.63 -8.04
C VAL A 110 6.59 -1.10 -7.26
N SER A 111 7.62 -1.94 -7.04
CA SER A 111 8.90 -1.56 -6.44
C SER A 111 9.58 -0.35 -7.12
N LYS A 112 9.31 -0.14 -8.42
CA LYS A 112 9.93 0.94 -9.21
C LYS A 112 9.63 2.33 -8.65
N GLN A 113 8.49 2.51 -7.99
CA GLN A 113 8.12 3.78 -7.35
C GLN A 113 9.13 4.16 -6.26
N PHE A 114 9.57 3.19 -5.45
CA PHE A 114 10.54 3.42 -4.38
C PHE A 114 11.92 3.75 -4.95
N THR A 115 12.37 3.03 -5.96
CA THR A 115 13.65 3.31 -6.64
C THR A 115 13.66 4.70 -7.29
N ALA A 116 12.55 5.09 -7.95
CA ALA A 116 12.41 6.43 -8.52
C ALA A 116 12.44 7.51 -7.43
N ALA A 117 11.73 7.30 -6.32
CA ALA A 117 11.74 8.23 -5.19
C ALA A 117 13.13 8.38 -4.56
N ALA A 118 13.92 7.31 -4.48
CA ALA A 118 15.30 7.38 -4.01
C ALA A 118 16.17 8.27 -4.92
N ILE A 119 16.03 8.13 -6.24
CA ILE A 119 16.73 8.99 -7.22
C ILE A 119 16.27 10.44 -7.09
N LEU A 120 14.97 10.68 -6.93
CA LEU A 120 14.41 12.01 -6.76
C LEU A 120 14.85 12.67 -5.45
N LEU A 121 15.04 11.90 -4.38
CA LEU A 121 15.55 12.42 -3.12
C LEU A 121 17.02 12.83 -3.26
N LEU A 122 17.84 12.01 -3.93
CA LEU A 122 19.23 12.37 -4.24
C LEU A 122 19.31 13.61 -5.16
N TYR A 123 18.40 13.74 -6.12
CA TYR A 123 18.26 14.95 -6.95
C TYR A 123 17.89 16.17 -6.11
N GLN A 124 16.91 16.04 -5.22
CA GLN A 124 16.50 17.10 -4.29
C GLN A 124 17.64 17.55 -3.37
N GLU A 125 18.53 16.62 -2.99
CA GLU A 125 19.73 16.89 -2.18
C GLU A 125 20.90 17.46 -2.98
N GLY A 126 20.76 17.65 -4.31
CA GLY A 126 21.83 18.13 -5.18
C GLY A 126 22.97 17.13 -5.37
N LYS A 127 22.77 15.85 -5.02
CA LYS A 127 23.78 14.79 -5.15
C LYS A 127 23.88 14.21 -6.56
N LEU A 128 22.84 14.40 -7.36
CA LEU A 128 22.82 14.07 -8.78
C LEU A 128 21.90 15.01 -9.55
N ASP A 129 22.05 15.07 -10.87
CA ASP A 129 21.09 15.69 -11.78
C ASP A 129 20.38 14.62 -12.63
N LEU A 130 19.11 14.83 -12.96
CA LEU A 130 18.34 13.92 -13.82
C LEU A 130 18.88 13.87 -15.27
N ASP A 131 19.60 14.89 -15.69
CA ASP A 131 20.31 14.95 -16.97
C ASP A 131 21.71 14.37 -16.93
N ASP A 132 22.25 14.02 -15.77
CA ASP A 132 23.56 13.39 -15.73
C ASP A 132 23.58 12.07 -16.51
N PHE A 133 24.69 11.82 -17.20
CA PHE A 133 24.95 10.51 -17.77
C PHE A 133 25.15 9.49 -16.65
N ALA A 134 24.58 8.29 -16.80
CA ALA A 134 24.72 7.21 -15.83
C ALA A 134 26.20 6.83 -15.59
N THR A 135 27.05 6.98 -16.61
CA THR A 135 28.50 6.74 -16.53
C THR A 135 29.25 7.70 -15.62
N LYS A 136 28.67 8.85 -15.25
CA LYS A 136 29.20 9.74 -14.22
C LYS A 136 29.27 9.05 -12.85
N TYR A 137 28.33 8.15 -12.58
CA TYR A 137 28.21 7.44 -11.31
C TYR A 137 28.74 6.02 -11.43
N LEU A 138 28.41 5.33 -12.52
CA LEU A 138 28.82 3.94 -12.77
C LEU A 138 29.91 3.93 -13.84
N THR A 139 31.18 4.00 -13.44
CA THR A 139 32.32 4.07 -14.37
C THR A 139 32.42 2.87 -15.30
N ASP A 140 32.00 1.70 -14.81
CA ASP A 140 32.06 0.43 -15.54
C ASP A 140 30.78 0.17 -16.37
N PHE A 141 29.89 1.17 -16.46
CA PHE A 141 28.69 1.07 -17.27
C PHE A 141 29.00 1.38 -18.75
N PRO A 142 28.82 0.43 -19.68
CA PRO A 142 29.37 0.55 -21.03
C PRO A 142 28.60 1.53 -21.94
N TYR A 143 27.48 2.09 -21.48
CA TYR A 143 26.57 2.91 -22.30
C TYR A 143 26.70 4.41 -22.00
N LYS A 144 27.59 5.08 -22.74
CA LYS A 144 27.99 6.48 -22.48
C LYS A 144 26.88 7.53 -22.59
N ASN A 145 25.86 7.31 -23.42
CA ASN A 145 24.87 8.34 -23.78
C ASN A 145 23.52 8.19 -23.04
N ILE A 146 23.46 7.35 -22.00
CA ILE A 146 22.25 7.15 -21.22
C ILE A 146 22.23 8.12 -20.05
N ARG A 147 21.23 9.01 -20.00
CA ARG A 147 20.96 9.89 -18.87
C ARG A 147 20.07 9.21 -17.83
N ILE A 148 20.11 9.68 -16.58
CA ILE A 148 19.23 9.19 -15.51
C ILE A 148 17.75 9.28 -15.92
N ARG A 149 17.31 10.37 -16.55
CA ARG A 149 15.95 10.51 -17.07
C ARG A 149 15.56 9.46 -18.12
N HIS A 150 16.50 8.95 -18.91
CA HIS A 150 16.21 7.89 -19.88
C HIS A 150 15.86 6.58 -19.18
N LEU A 151 16.52 6.29 -18.06
CA LEU A 151 16.24 5.11 -17.24
C LEU A 151 14.87 5.23 -16.56
N LEU A 152 14.58 6.38 -15.95
CA LEU A 152 13.30 6.61 -15.24
C LEU A 152 12.08 6.49 -16.17
N ASN A 153 12.20 7.02 -17.39
CA ASN A 153 11.11 7.07 -18.39
C ASN A 153 11.08 5.87 -19.35
N HIS A 154 11.92 4.84 -19.16
CA HIS A 154 12.01 3.69 -20.07
C HIS A 154 12.29 4.07 -21.53
N THR A 155 13.24 4.98 -21.74
CA THR A 155 13.70 5.40 -23.08
C THR A 155 15.19 5.12 -23.28
N SER A 156 15.79 4.26 -22.47
CA SER A 156 17.24 4.01 -22.46
C SER A 156 17.75 3.12 -23.58
N GLY A 157 16.92 2.24 -24.13
CA GLY A 157 17.33 1.23 -25.11
C GLY A 157 18.13 0.07 -24.54
N LEU A 158 18.19 -0.06 -23.21
CA LEU A 158 19.01 -1.09 -22.56
C LEU A 158 18.52 -2.51 -22.84
N PRO A 159 19.44 -3.46 -23.05
CA PRO A 159 19.09 -4.86 -23.23
C PRO A 159 18.54 -5.47 -21.94
N ASN A 160 17.75 -6.54 -22.07
CA ASN A 160 17.14 -7.20 -20.92
C ASN A 160 18.17 -8.02 -20.12
N TYR A 161 18.49 -7.58 -18.91
CA TYR A 161 19.48 -8.23 -18.05
C TYR A 161 19.02 -9.62 -17.56
N MET A 162 17.71 -9.85 -17.41
CA MET A 162 17.18 -11.11 -16.88
C MET A 162 17.53 -12.28 -17.82
N TYR A 163 17.37 -12.07 -19.13
CA TYR A 163 17.77 -13.05 -20.13
C TYR A 163 19.28 -13.30 -20.12
N ALA A 164 20.08 -12.25 -19.89
CA ALA A 164 21.52 -12.37 -19.75
C ALA A 164 21.90 -13.21 -18.52
N ALA A 165 21.24 -12.99 -17.38
CA ALA A 165 21.43 -13.76 -16.16
C ALA A 165 21.06 -15.24 -16.38
N GLU A 166 19.86 -15.52 -16.86
CA GLU A 166 19.37 -16.90 -17.11
C GLU A 166 20.30 -17.70 -18.03
N LYS A 167 20.84 -17.06 -19.07
CA LYS A 167 21.71 -17.72 -20.05
C LYS A 167 23.14 -17.89 -19.55
N ASN A 168 23.70 -16.89 -18.87
CA ASN A 168 25.14 -16.78 -18.64
C ASN A 168 25.56 -16.92 -17.18
N TRP A 169 24.66 -16.75 -16.22
CA TRP A 169 24.99 -16.91 -14.81
C TRP A 169 24.94 -18.40 -14.42
N LYS A 170 26.06 -18.93 -13.91
CA LYS A 170 26.21 -20.37 -13.61
C LYS A 170 26.29 -20.70 -12.12
N SER A 171 26.37 -19.69 -11.25
CA SER A 171 26.36 -19.91 -9.81
C SER A 171 24.94 -20.25 -9.33
N LYS A 172 24.87 -21.04 -8.25
CA LYS A 172 23.60 -21.34 -7.56
C LYS A 172 23.05 -20.11 -6.82
N THR A 173 23.93 -19.21 -6.37
CA THR A 173 23.52 -17.97 -5.71
C THR A 173 23.13 -16.93 -6.77
N PRO A 174 21.93 -16.32 -6.68
CA PRO A 174 21.54 -15.19 -7.52
C PRO A 174 22.57 -14.05 -7.51
N PRO A 175 22.90 -13.44 -8.66
CA PRO A 175 23.74 -12.25 -8.69
C PRO A 175 23.04 -11.09 -8.00
N ASP A 176 23.79 -10.32 -7.22
CA ASP A 176 23.37 -8.99 -6.80
C ASP A 176 23.54 -7.98 -7.95
N ASN A 177 23.22 -6.71 -7.67
CA ASN A 177 23.31 -5.64 -8.66
C ASN A 177 24.75 -5.46 -9.21
N GLN A 178 25.79 -5.55 -8.38
CA GLN A 178 27.17 -5.34 -8.83
C GLN A 178 27.65 -6.51 -9.69
N ALA A 179 27.36 -7.74 -9.27
CA ALA A 179 27.64 -8.94 -10.03
C ALA A 179 26.94 -8.91 -11.41
N MET A 180 25.70 -8.43 -11.46
CA MET A 180 24.96 -8.29 -12.71
C MET A 180 25.52 -7.18 -13.61
N LEU A 181 25.95 -6.04 -13.04
CA LEU A 181 26.65 -4.98 -13.79
C LEU A 181 27.92 -5.53 -14.46
N ASN A 182 28.74 -6.25 -13.71
CA ASN A 182 29.97 -6.86 -14.20
C ASN A 182 29.70 -7.89 -15.31
N LEU A 183 28.63 -8.69 -15.17
CA LEU A 183 28.23 -9.63 -16.22
C LEU A 183 27.79 -8.89 -17.49
N MET A 184 26.99 -7.83 -17.38
CA MET A 184 26.56 -7.05 -18.53
C MET A 184 27.73 -6.39 -19.28
N ASP A 185 28.70 -5.84 -18.55
CA ASP A 185 29.92 -5.28 -19.13
C ASP A 185 30.75 -6.35 -19.85
N LYS A 186 30.98 -7.49 -19.19
CA LYS A 186 31.69 -8.64 -19.78
C LYS A 186 31.04 -9.12 -21.09
N LEU A 187 29.71 -9.14 -21.14
CA LEU A 187 28.96 -9.58 -22.32
C LEU A 187 28.93 -8.53 -23.44
N LYS A 188 29.33 -7.28 -23.17
CA LYS A 188 29.35 -6.17 -24.13
C LYS A 188 28.03 -6.04 -24.91
N MET A 189 26.91 -6.18 -24.20
CA MET A 189 25.59 -6.19 -24.84
C MET A 189 25.32 -4.85 -25.52
N LEU A 190 24.86 -4.88 -26.78
CA LEU A 190 24.49 -3.67 -27.50
C LEU A 190 23.09 -3.18 -27.05
N PRO A 191 22.86 -1.87 -27.00
CA PRO A 191 21.51 -1.34 -26.77
C PRO A 191 20.62 -1.68 -27.97
N TYR A 192 19.33 -1.92 -27.70
CA TYR A 192 18.34 -2.21 -28.74
C TYR A 192 18.04 -1.00 -29.63
N PHE A 193 18.25 0.22 -29.13
CA PHE A 193 18.07 1.48 -29.85
C PHE A 193 18.82 2.62 -29.14
N LYS A 194 18.96 3.79 -29.77
CA LYS A 194 19.64 4.93 -29.16
C LYS A 194 18.81 5.54 -28.03
N PRO A 195 19.42 6.02 -26.94
CA PRO A 195 18.66 6.61 -25.83
C PRO A 195 17.78 7.78 -26.28
N GLY A 196 16.51 7.75 -25.86
CA GLY A 196 15.49 8.74 -26.20
C GLY A 196 14.68 8.44 -27.46
N ASP A 197 15.10 7.52 -28.34
CA ASP A 197 14.43 7.34 -29.65
C ASP A 197 13.01 6.75 -29.53
N ARG A 198 12.77 5.85 -28.56
CA ARG A 198 11.46 5.25 -28.31
C ARG A 198 11.25 4.89 -26.83
N PHE A 199 9.99 4.65 -26.48
CA PHE A 199 9.62 4.04 -25.20
C PHE A 199 9.68 2.51 -25.32
N ASP A 200 10.40 1.88 -24.39
CA ASP A 200 10.50 0.43 -24.26
C ASP A 200 10.70 0.07 -22.78
N TYR A 201 9.67 -0.51 -22.16
CA TYR A 201 9.66 -0.79 -20.73
C TYR A 201 10.83 -1.70 -20.34
N SER A 202 11.72 -1.22 -19.48
CA SER A 202 13.00 -1.86 -19.18
C SER A 202 13.21 -2.07 -17.69
N ASN A 203 13.22 -3.34 -17.25
CA ASN A 203 13.66 -3.69 -15.91
C ASN A 203 15.12 -3.32 -15.68
N THR A 204 15.97 -3.51 -16.69
CA THR A 204 17.38 -3.10 -16.65
C THR A 204 17.52 -1.63 -16.27
N GLY A 205 16.65 -0.75 -16.78
CA GLY A 205 16.67 0.67 -16.42
C GLY A 205 16.62 0.92 -14.91
N TYR A 206 15.70 0.25 -14.21
CA TYR A 206 15.50 0.42 -12.77
C TYR A 206 16.52 -0.32 -11.91
N PHE A 207 17.06 -1.43 -12.41
CA PHE A 207 18.25 -2.05 -11.86
C PHE A 207 19.45 -1.08 -11.87
N ILE A 208 19.70 -0.38 -12.99
CA ILE A 208 20.77 0.61 -13.09
C ILE A 208 20.52 1.80 -12.14
N LEU A 209 19.28 2.27 -12.01
CA LEU A 209 18.94 3.33 -11.06
C LEU A 209 19.23 2.93 -9.62
N ALA A 210 18.91 1.70 -9.22
CA ALA A 210 19.27 1.19 -7.89
C ALA A 210 20.79 1.17 -7.68
N SER A 211 21.57 0.78 -8.68
CA SER A 211 23.04 0.82 -8.60
C SER A 211 23.59 2.25 -8.48
N ILE A 212 22.97 3.23 -9.14
CA ILE A 212 23.31 4.65 -8.99
C ILE A 212 23.01 5.12 -7.56
N VAL A 213 21.85 4.78 -7.00
CA VAL A 213 21.52 5.08 -5.59
C VAL A 213 22.61 4.53 -4.68
N SER A 214 22.99 3.27 -4.86
CA SER A 214 24.02 2.65 -4.03
C SER A 214 25.36 3.37 -4.13
N LYS A 215 25.77 3.74 -5.34
CA LYS A 215 27.05 4.40 -5.59
C LYS A 215 27.11 5.83 -5.04
N VAL A 216 26.02 6.58 -5.18
CA VAL A 216 25.94 7.98 -4.72
C VAL A 216 25.79 8.07 -3.20
N SER A 217 25.04 7.14 -2.59
CA SER A 217 24.76 7.17 -1.15
C SER A 217 25.74 6.36 -0.30
N ASN A 218 26.54 5.48 -0.93
CA ASN A 218 27.38 4.49 -0.26
C ASN A 218 26.58 3.55 0.68
N GLN A 219 25.33 3.25 0.32
CA GLN A 219 24.43 2.34 1.03
C GLN A 219 23.86 1.32 0.05
N SER A 220 23.38 0.16 0.51
CA SER A 220 22.55 -0.67 -0.37
C SER A 220 21.23 0.06 -0.67
N LEU A 221 20.53 -0.30 -1.76
CA LEU A 221 19.19 0.25 -2.02
C LEU A 221 18.25 -0.01 -0.83
N GLY A 222 18.34 -1.20 -0.22
CA GLY A 222 17.55 -1.57 0.94
C GLY A 222 17.80 -0.66 2.14
N ASP A 223 19.06 -0.46 2.50
CA ASP A 223 19.42 0.41 3.64
C ASP A 223 19.05 1.87 3.37
N PHE A 224 19.27 2.34 2.14
CA PHE A 224 18.87 3.69 1.75
C PHE A 224 17.36 3.89 1.87
N LEU A 225 16.56 2.98 1.31
CA LEU A 225 15.10 3.08 1.39
C LEU A 225 14.60 2.93 2.84
N ASP A 226 15.19 2.03 3.61
CA ASP A 226 14.82 1.82 5.01
C ASP A 226 15.05 3.08 5.86
N ASN A 227 16.25 3.66 5.75
CA ASN A 227 16.65 4.85 6.50
C ASN A 227 15.93 6.11 6.05
N ARG A 228 15.71 6.26 4.73
CA ARG A 228 15.22 7.52 4.14
C ARG A 228 13.72 7.56 3.93
N PHE A 229 13.06 6.40 3.84
CA PHE A 229 11.63 6.31 3.57
C PHE A 229 10.90 5.37 4.53
N PHE A 230 11.28 4.11 4.66
CA PHE A 230 10.43 3.12 5.35
C PHE A 230 10.29 3.43 6.85
N LYS A 231 11.39 3.66 7.56
CA LYS A 231 11.33 4.06 8.98
C LYS A 231 10.65 5.43 9.16
N PRO A 232 11.02 6.51 8.44
CA PRO A 232 10.36 7.81 8.59
C PRO A 232 8.85 7.79 8.29
N LEU A 233 8.40 6.95 7.35
CA LEU A 233 6.98 6.80 6.98
C LEU A 233 6.27 5.70 7.79
N ASN A 234 6.94 5.07 8.74
CA ASN A 234 6.41 3.97 9.55
C ASN A 234 5.85 2.80 8.69
N LEU A 235 6.60 2.41 7.65
CA LEU A 235 6.32 1.27 6.78
C LEU A 235 6.96 -0.01 7.36
N THR A 236 6.46 -0.45 8.51
CA THR A 236 7.11 -1.48 9.35
C THR A 236 7.17 -2.87 8.72
N ASN A 237 6.35 -3.14 7.72
CA ASN A 237 6.31 -4.40 6.98
C ASN A 237 6.87 -4.22 5.55
N THR A 238 7.57 -3.12 5.28
CA THR A 238 8.17 -2.83 3.97
C THR A 238 9.68 -2.97 4.01
N TYR A 239 10.24 -3.72 3.07
CA TYR A 239 11.68 -3.95 2.98
C TYR A 239 12.12 -4.34 1.57
N VAL A 240 13.40 -4.19 1.27
CA VAL A 240 14.00 -4.79 0.06
C VAL A 240 14.52 -6.17 0.43
N HIS A 241 14.06 -7.19 -0.29
CA HIS A 241 14.48 -8.57 -0.08
C HIS A 241 15.96 -8.76 -0.45
N ASN A 242 16.64 -9.58 0.35
CA ASN A 242 18.03 -9.99 0.11
C ASN A 242 18.08 -11.53 0.17
N PRO A 243 18.38 -12.23 -0.94
CA PRO A 243 18.36 -13.68 -0.97
C PRO A 243 19.47 -14.33 -0.11
N ASN A 244 20.44 -13.54 0.37
CA ASN A 244 21.47 -14.00 1.30
C ASN A 244 21.04 -13.91 2.77
N GLN A 245 19.85 -13.38 3.06
CA GLN A 245 19.26 -13.32 4.40
C GLN A 245 18.17 -14.38 4.55
N ALA A 246 17.87 -14.74 5.81
CA ALA A 246 16.78 -15.65 6.10
C ALA A 246 15.43 -15.04 5.67
N THR A 247 14.59 -15.86 5.04
CA THR A 247 13.20 -15.50 4.71
C THR A 247 12.44 -15.08 5.96
N LYS A 248 11.69 -13.97 5.88
CA LYS A 248 10.87 -13.51 7.00
C LYS A 248 9.63 -14.39 7.16
N LYS A 249 9.13 -14.54 8.38
CA LYS A 249 7.95 -15.37 8.67
C LYS A 249 6.69 -14.86 7.97
N GLU A 250 6.61 -13.54 7.81
CA GLU A 250 5.50 -12.83 7.20
C GLU A 250 5.56 -12.86 5.67
N GLU A 251 6.68 -13.31 5.09
CA GLU A 251 6.90 -13.35 3.65
C GLU A 251 6.03 -14.43 3.00
N LEU A 252 5.18 -14.00 2.06
CA LEU A 252 4.36 -14.92 1.30
C LEU A 252 5.17 -15.67 0.26
N ILE A 253 4.72 -16.89 -0.04
CA ILE A 253 5.20 -17.66 -1.19
C ILE A 253 4.25 -17.39 -2.36
N GLY A 254 4.82 -17.19 -3.54
CA GLY A 254 4.03 -17.06 -4.76
C GLY A 254 3.66 -18.42 -5.34
N PHE A 255 2.44 -18.53 -5.86
CA PHE A 255 1.90 -19.76 -6.42
C PHE A 255 1.47 -19.55 -7.88
N ARG A 256 1.59 -20.62 -8.68
CA ARG A 256 0.93 -20.72 -9.98
C ARG A 256 -0.18 -21.75 -9.93
N ARG A 257 -1.28 -21.46 -10.61
CA ARG A 257 -2.35 -22.42 -10.83
C ARG A 257 -1.87 -23.54 -11.75
N TYR A 258 -2.16 -24.78 -11.38
CA TYR A 258 -1.88 -25.99 -12.15
C TYR A 258 -3.13 -26.88 -12.13
N GLY A 259 -3.97 -26.72 -13.16
CA GLY A 259 -5.30 -27.34 -13.21
C GLY A 259 -6.19 -26.87 -12.05
N LYS A 260 -6.56 -27.81 -11.17
CA LYS A 260 -7.35 -27.57 -9.95
C LYS A 260 -6.48 -27.32 -8.70
N SER A 261 -5.16 -27.43 -8.82
CA SER A 261 -4.20 -27.28 -7.72
C SER A 261 -3.34 -26.03 -7.90
N TYR A 262 -2.51 -25.74 -6.90
CA TYR A 262 -1.51 -24.69 -6.94
C TYR A 262 -0.12 -25.25 -6.64
N ILE A 263 0.89 -24.72 -7.33
CA ILE A 263 2.29 -25.09 -7.16
C ILE A 263 3.06 -23.86 -6.72
N ALA A 264 3.85 -23.99 -5.64
CA ALA A 264 4.74 -22.93 -5.18
C ALA A 264 5.80 -22.63 -6.24
N ILE A 265 6.08 -21.35 -6.47
CA ILE A 265 7.11 -20.88 -7.39
C ILE A 265 8.36 -20.57 -6.56
N PRO A 266 9.47 -21.29 -6.75
CA PRO A 266 10.70 -21.00 -6.03
C PRO A 266 11.32 -19.68 -6.52
N PHE A 267 12.21 -19.12 -5.70
CA PHE A 267 13.10 -18.06 -6.13
C PHE A 267 13.92 -18.48 -7.35
N SER A 268 14.14 -17.51 -8.24
CA SER A 268 14.89 -17.64 -9.47
C SER A 268 16.23 -16.91 -9.35
N ILE A 269 17.08 -17.10 -10.37
CA ILE A 269 18.34 -16.36 -10.47
C ILE A 269 18.13 -14.84 -10.58
N ASN A 270 16.95 -14.39 -11.01
CA ASN A 270 16.65 -12.97 -11.16
C ASN A 270 16.25 -12.27 -9.85
N ASP A 271 16.08 -13.03 -8.75
CA ASP A 271 15.64 -12.50 -7.46
C ASP A 271 16.75 -11.89 -6.61
N GLY A 272 18.02 -11.95 -7.04
CA GLY A 272 19.13 -11.24 -6.40
C GLY A 272 19.30 -9.79 -6.84
N VAL A 273 18.79 -9.45 -8.04
CA VAL A 273 18.85 -8.08 -8.57
C VAL A 273 17.60 -7.30 -8.14
N VAL A 274 17.82 -6.11 -7.58
CA VAL A 274 16.80 -5.21 -7.03
C VAL A 274 16.75 -3.87 -7.76
N GLY A 275 15.64 -3.16 -7.56
CA GLY A 275 15.39 -1.82 -8.11
C GLY A 275 14.23 -1.81 -9.08
N ASP A 276 14.19 -2.79 -9.98
CA ASP A 276 13.06 -3.05 -10.87
C ASP A 276 11.94 -3.84 -10.17
N LYS A 277 12.32 -4.62 -9.15
CA LYS A 277 11.51 -5.39 -8.22
C LYS A 277 12.28 -5.52 -6.89
N GLY A 278 11.83 -6.43 -6.02
CA GLY A 278 12.54 -6.81 -4.81
C GLY A 278 12.04 -6.12 -3.54
N VAL A 279 11.14 -5.13 -3.64
CA VAL A 279 10.45 -4.59 -2.45
C VAL A 279 9.31 -5.54 -2.08
N TYR A 280 9.19 -5.83 -0.79
CA TYR A 280 8.09 -6.54 -0.15
C TYR A 280 7.32 -5.56 0.73
N SER A 281 5.99 -5.68 0.79
CA SER A 281 5.13 -4.77 1.57
C SER A 281 3.76 -5.40 1.86
N THR A 282 2.98 -4.75 2.72
CA THR A 282 1.55 -4.99 2.95
C THR A 282 0.69 -3.94 2.21
N ALA A 283 -0.63 -4.15 2.15
CA ALA A 283 -1.56 -3.18 1.57
C ALA A 283 -1.61 -1.88 2.40
N SER A 284 -1.72 -2.00 3.73
CA SER A 284 -1.61 -0.89 4.68
C SER A 284 -0.35 -0.03 4.52
N ASP A 285 0.83 -0.64 4.35
CA ASP A 285 2.06 0.13 4.16
C ASP A 285 2.12 0.79 2.77
N LEU A 286 1.60 0.14 1.72
CA LEU A 286 1.45 0.78 0.41
C LEU A 286 0.49 1.96 0.44
N PHE A 287 -0.53 1.92 1.30
CA PHE A 287 -1.42 3.06 1.49
C PHE A 287 -0.67 4.24 2.12
N LYS A 288 0.08 4.02 3.20
CA LYS A 288 0.94 5.06 3.81
C LYS A 288 1.96 5.61 2.81
N TRP A 289 2.57 4.73 2.00
CA TRP A 289 3.43 5.13 0.89
C TRP A 289 2.70 6.05 -0.08
N ASN A 290 1.51 5.68 -0.53
CA ASN A 290 0.70 6.52 -1.42
C ASN A 290 0.37 7.88 -0.78
N GLN A 291 -0.01 7.92 0.49
CA GLN A 291 -0.27 9.19 1.20
C GLN A 291 0.97 10.09 1.21
N SER A 292 2.16 9.52 1.39
CA SER A 292 3.43 10.25 1.38
C SER A 292 3.71 10.97 0.04
N LEU A 293 3.14 10.47 -1.07
CA LEU A 293 3.28 11.05 -2.41
C LEU A 293 2.37 12.25 -2.68
N THR A 294 1.58 12.66 -1.69
CA THR A 294 0.52 13.68 -1.84
C THR A 294 0.54 14.78 -0.79
N GLY A 295 1.44 14.69 0.21
CA GLY A 295 1.36 15.50 1.43
C GLY A 295 2.70 16.01 1.98
N HIS A 296 3.64 16.43 1.12
CA HIS A 296 4.90 17.10 1.53
C HIS A 296 5.74 16.38 2.59
N THR A 297 5.78 15.04 2.64
CA THR A 297 6.48 14.35 3.73
C THR A 297 8.00 14.34 3.56
N ILE A 298 8.50 13.79 2.44
CA ILE A 298 9.94 13.59 2.20
C ILE A 298 10.40 14.31 0.93
N LEU A 299 9.66 14.14 -0.15
CA LEU A 299 9.91 14.81 -1.42
C LEU A 299 9.07 16.09 -1.50
N LYS A 300 9.69 17.18 -1.95
CA LYS A 300 9.00 18.44 -2.25
C LYS A 300 8.03 18.22 -3.41
N ASP A 301 6.91 18.94 -3.39
CA ASP A 301 5.89 18.81 -4.43
C ASP A 301 6.38 19.15 -5.82
N THR A 302 7.28 20.14 -5.94
CA THR A 302 7.90 20.49 -7.23
C THR A 302 8.75 19.35 -7.81
N ILE A 303 9.25 18.46 -6.95
CA ILE A 303 10.02 17.26 -7.33
C ILE A 303 9.05 16.10 -7.61
N LEU A 304 8.05 15.87 -6.76
CA LEU A 304 7.01 14.85 -6.97
C LEU A 304 6.22 15.10 -8.25
N ALA A 305 5.92 16.37 -8.59
CA ALA A 305 5.26 16.73 -9.83
C ALA A 305 6.01 16.18 -11.05
N LYS A 306 7.34 16.17 -11.04
CA LYS A 306 8.16 15.57 -12.11
C LYS A 306 7.91 14.07 -12.24
N ALA A 307 7.66 13.37 -11.13
CA ALA A 307 7.39 11.93 -11.14
C ALA A 307 6.06 11.58 -11.80
N PHE A 308 5.10 12.50 -11.79
CA PHE A 308 3.77 12.33 -12.39
C PHE A 308 3.63 12.99 -13.76
N MET A 309 4.72 13.56 -14.30
CA MET A 309 4.73 14.11 -15.65
C MET A 309 5.06 13.02 -16.68
N PRO A 310 4.30 12.92 -17.79
CA PRO A 310 4.65 12.03 -18.90
C PRO A 310 6.03 12.36 -19.48
N GLY A 311 6.84 11.34 -19.70
CA GLY A 311 8.08 11.46 -20.46
C GLY A 311 7.84 11.80 -21.94
N LYS A 312 8.92 12.14 -22.65
CA LYS A 312 8.92 12.34 -24.10
C LYS A 312 10.12 11.65 -24.74
N THR A 313 9.93 11.14 -25.97
CA THR A 313 11.05 10.70 -26.83
C THR A 313 11.78 11.92 -27.42
N ASN A 314 12.93 11.68 -28.06
CA ASN A 314 13.69 12.70 -28.80
C ASN A 314 12.84 13.36 -29.91
N SER A 315 11.92 12.61 -30.51
CA SER A 315 10.95 13.12 -31.50
C SER A 315 9.76 13.86 -30.90
N GLY A 316 9.69 14.01 -29.57
CA GLY A 316 8.60 14.69 -28.87
C GLY A 316 7.36 13.83 -28.60
N LYS A 317 7.36 12.53 -28.97
CA LYS A 317 6.24 11.62 -28.70
C LYS A 317 6.07 11.42 -27.19
N ILE A 318 4.85 11.61 -26.70
CA ILE A 318 4.49 11.42 -25.29
C ILE A 318 4.61 9.95 -24.91
N VAL A 319 5.23 9.70 -23.76
CA VAL A 319 5.34 8.40 -23.12
C VAL A 319 4.35 8.34 -21.95
N PRO A 320 3.43 7.36 -21.89
CA PRO A 320 2.45 7.25 -20.81
C PRO A 320 3.07 6.68 -19.51
N TYR A 321 4.21 7.24 -19.11
CA TYR A 321 5.02 6.81 -17.98
C TYR A 321 5.79 8.02 -17.43
N GLY A 322 5.71 8.20 -16.11
CA GLY A 322 6.52 9.15 -15.34
C GLY A 322 7.62 8.42 -14.56
N PHE A 323 8.11 8.97 -13.47
CA PHE A 323 9.21 8.35 -12.72
C PHE A 323 8.69 7.27 -11.76
N GLY A 324 8.59 6.04 -12.26
CA GLY A 324 8.14 4.86 -11.50
C GLY A 324 6.63 4.63 -11.56
N PHE A 325 5.91 5.47 -12.31
CA PHE A 325 4.45 5.45 -12.40
C PHE A 325 4.01 5.37 -13.86
N ARG A 326 3.02 4.51 -14.11
CA ARG A 326 2.20 4.57 -15.33
C ARG A 326 1.17 5.68 -15.17
N LEU A 327 0.92 6.38 -16.27
CA LEU A 327 0.01 7.51 -16.33
C LEU A 327 -1.04 7.23 -17.40
N LYS A 328 -2.32 7.32 -17.03
CA LYS A 328 -3.43 7.14 -17.96
C LYS A 328 -4.47 8.24 -17.73
N GLN A 329 -4.84 8.93 -18.81
CA GLN A 329 -6.01 9.79 -18.81
C GLN A 329 -7.25 8.92 -19.01
N GLU A 330 -8.16 8.91 -18.03
CA GLU A 330 -9.51 8.36 -18.16
C GLU A 330 -10.49 9.51 -18.47
N PRO A 331 -11.71 9.23 -18.94
CA PRO A 331 -12.69 10.28 -19.26
C PRO A 331 -13.03 11.21 -18.08
N ASP A 332 -12.99 10.70 -16.86
CA ASP A 332 -13.44 11.38 -15.64
C ASP A 332 -12.35 11.52 -14.57
N SER A 333 -11.12 11.06 -14.82
CA SER A 333 -10.03 11.12 -13.84
C SER A 333 -8.66 10.92 -14.49
N GLU A 334 -7.62 11.45 -13.85
CA GLU A 334 -6.24 11.06 -14.16
C GLU A 334 -5.86 9.90 -13.24
N LEU A 335 -5.44 8.79 -13.85
CA LEU A 335 -5.00 7.57 -13.16
C LEU A 335 -3.46 7.52 -13.10
N VAL A 336 -2.94 7.56 -11.88
CA VAL A 336 -1.53 7.31 -11.56
C VAL A 336 -1.44 5.93 -10.93
N TYR A 337 -0.64 5.03 -11.52
CA TYR A 337 -0.60 3.65 -11.05
C TYR A 337 0.69 2.91 -11.37
N HIS A 338 0.86 1.73 -10.78
CA HIS A 338 1.76 0.73 -11.34
C HIS A 338 1.22 -0.67 -11.07
N ASN A 339 1.47 -1.60 -12.00
CA ASN A 339 1.17 -3.02 -11.83
C ASN A 339 2.46 -3.81 -11.65
N GLY A 340 2.39 -4.93 -10.95
CA GLY A 340 3.49 -5.86 -10.78
C GLY A 340 3.06 -7.28 -11.06
N VAL A 341 3.89 -8.03 -11.78
CA VAL A 341 3.76 -9.48 -11.95
C VAL A 341 5.13 -10.10 -11.80
N TRP A 342 5.27 -11.04 -10.87
CA TRP A 342 6.53 -11.76 -10.66
C TRP A 342 6.33 -13.00 -9.81
N ASN A 343 6.88 -14.16 -10.18
CA ASN A 343 6.88 -15.40 -9.39
C ASN A 343 5.56 -15.71 -8.65
N GLY A 344 4.42 -15.57 -9.34
CA GLY A 344 3.11 -15.86 -8.76
C GLY A 344 2.46 -14.70 -8.02
N PHE A 345 3.16 -13.59 -7.85
CA PHE A 345 2.59 -12.34 -7.37
C PHE A 345 1.96 -11.54 -8.49
N SER A 346 0.81 -10.93 -8.19
CA SER A 346 0.12 -9.98 -9.06
C SER A 346 -0.36 -8.82 -8.21
N THR A 347 0.21 -7.63 -8.43
CA THR A 347 0.06 -6.47 -7.56
C THR A 347 -0.37 -5.24 -8.34
N THR A 348 -1.12 -4.34 -7.70
CA THR A 348 -1.39 -3.00 -8.22
C THR A 348 -1.54 -2.00 -7.08
N LEU A 349 -1.10 -0.77 -7.34
CA LEU A 349 -1.43 0.42 -6.58
C LEU A 349 -1.93 1.45 -7.60
N ARG A 350 -3.17 1.89 -7.44
CA ARG A 350 -3.87 2.80 -8.36
C ARG A 350 -4.43 3.97 -7.58
N ARG A 351 -4.19 5.19 -8.07
CA ARG A 351 -4.76 6.42 -7.55
C ARG A 351 -5.53 7.15 -8.64
N TYR A 352 -6.81 7.41 -8.41
CA TYR A 352 -7.68 8.21 -9.27
C TYR A 352 -7.79 9.61 -8.68
N LYS A 353 -7.16 10.59 -9.33
CA LYS A 353 -6.96 11.93 -8.74
C LYS A 353 -8.25 12.71 -8.54
N ALA A 354 -9.21 12.62 -9.47
CA ALA A 354 -10.45 13.40 -9.39
C ALA A 354 -11.32 13.03 -8.18
N ASP A 355 -11.32 11.74 -7.82
CA ASP A 355 -12.16 11.19 -6.76
C ASP A 355 -11.39 10.97 -5.43
N ASP A 356 -10.08 11.26 -5.44
CA ASP A 356 -9.08 10.84 -4.45
C ASP A 356 -9.24 9.38 -3.97
N ILE A 357 -9.53 8.48 -4.91
CA ILE A 357 -9.68 7.05 -4.64
C ILE A 357 -8.32 6.35 -4.83
N THR A 358 -7.94 5.56 -3.82
CA THR A 358 -6.79 4.66 -3.88
C THR A 358 -7.25 3.21 -3.81
N ILE A 359 -6.80 2.38 -4.74
CA ILE A 359 -7.06 0.95 -4.78
C ILE A 359 -5.74 0.20 -4.80
N ILE A 360 -5.58 -0.71 -3.85
CA ILE A 360 -4.43 -1.60 -3.73
C ILE A 360 -4.93 -3.04 -3.78
N ILE A 361 -4.35 -3.85 -4.66
CA ILE A 361 -4.65 -5.28 -4.74
C ILE A 361 -3.33 -6.02 -4.77
N LEU A 362 -3.14 -6.98 -3.86
CA LEU A 362 -1.94 -7.80 -3.76
C LEU A 362 -2.35 -9.28 -3.75
N SER A 363 -1.93 -10.04 -4.75
CA SER A 363 -2.18 -11.49 -4.85
C SER A 363 -0.86 -12.24 -4.90
N ASN A 364 -0.85 -13.47 -4.37
CA ASN A 364 0.29 -14.40 -4.44
C ASN A 364 -0.06 -15.71 -5.17
N ASN A 365 -1.07 -15.73 -6.06
CA ASN A 365 -1.47 -16.95 -6.78
C ASN A 365 -1.66 -16.83 -8.30
N SER A 366 -0.89 -15.94 -8.94
CA SER A 366 -0.92 -15.66 -10.38
C SER A 366 -2.31 -15.23 -10.88
N PHE A 367 -3.01 -14.40 -10.10
CA PHE A 367 -4.35 -13.97 -10.44
C PHE A 367 -4.35 -12.94 -11.59
N ASN A 368 -4.87 -13.32 -12.75
CA ASN A 368 -4.69 -12.56 -14.01
C ASN A 368 -5.70 -11.42 -14.25
N SER A 369 -6.70 -11.21 -13.38
CA SER A 369 -7.78 -10.23 -13.61
C SER A 369 -7.67 -8.95 -12.78
N ILE A 370 -6.46 -8.56 -12.36
CA ILE A 370 -6.24 -7.38 -11.49
C ILE A 370 -6.82 -6.09 -12.09
N SER A 371 -6.75 -5.88 -13.41
CA SER A 371 -7.34 -4.66 -14.02
C SER A 371 -8.85 -4.65 -13.90
N GLY A 372 -9.52 -5.75 -14.24
CA GLY A 372 -10.97 -5.86 -14.14
C GLY A 372 -11.46 -5.73 -12.69
N ILE A 373 -10.74 -6.33 -11.72
CA ILE A 373 -11.03 -6.12 -10.29
C ILE A 373 -10.91 -4.65 -9.93
N SER A 374 -9.83 -3.98 -10.35
CA SER A 374 -9.63 -2.57 -10.03
C SER A 374 -10.72 -1.68 -10.61
N GLU A 375 -11.17 -1.95 -11.83
CA GLU A 375 -12.24 -1.21 -12.50
C GLU A 375 -13.56 -1.42 -11.76
N LYS A 376 -13.89 -2.66 -11.39
CA LYS A 376 -15.09 -2.95 -10.60
C LYS A 376 -15.02 -2.32 -9.21
N LEU A 377 -13.88 -2.40 -8.54
CA LEU A 377 -13.67 -1.73 -7.25
C LEU A 377 -13.79 -0.21 -7.39
N ARG A 378 -13.30 0.40 -8.47
CA ARG A 378 -13.48 1.84 -8.73
C ARG A 378 -14.96 2.18 -8.90
N GLU A 379 -15.70 1.39 -9.68
CA GLU A 379 -17.15 1.56 -9.86
C GLU A 379 -17.88 1.50 -8.51
N LEU A 380 -17.62 0.48 -7.69
CA LEU A 380 -18.18 0.36 -6.34
C LEU A 380 -17.72 1.51 -5.43
N SER A 381 -16.49 1.99 -5.60
CA SER A 381 -15.94 3.11 -4.81
C SER A 381 -16.64 4.45 -5.12
N LYS A 382 -17.27 4.59 -6.29
CA LYS A 382 -18.07 5.78 -6.60
C LYS A 382 -19.38 5.83 -5.81
N GLU A 383 -19.87 4.69 -5.30
CA GLU A 383 -21.06 4.67 -4.46
C GLU A 383 -20.84 5.44 -3.16
N PHE A 384 -19.61 5.46 -2.63
CA PHE A 384 -19.27 6.24 -1.43
C PHE A 384 -19.60 7.73 -1.59
N SER A 385 -19.46 8.28 -2.80
CA SER A 385 -19.77 9.70 -3.05
C SER A 385 -21.24 10.05 -2.82
N LYS A 386 -22.17 9.08 -2.91
CA LYS A 386 -23.58 9.28 -2.53
C LYS A 386 -23.76 9.53 -1.04
N TYR A 387 -22.82 9.05 -0.23
CA TYR A 387 -22.84 9.16 1.23
C TYR A 387 -22.01 10.34 1.74
N ASP A 388 -21.15 10.96 0.91
CA ASP A 388 -20.32 12.10 1.30
C ASP A 388 -21.13 13.26 1.93
N PRO A 389 -22.31 13.68 1.40
CA PRO A 389 -23.08 14.76 2.02
C PRO A 389 -23.59 14.36 3.41
N PHE A 390 -23.97 13.10 3.58
CA PHE A 390 -24.45 12.57 4.85
C PHE A 390 -23.30 12.45 5.87
N VAL A 391 -22.14 11.95 5.45
CA VAL A 391 -20.93 11.93 6.28
C VAL A 391 -20.52 13.34 6.68
N SER A 392 -20.50 14.28 5.74
CA SER A 392 -20.18 15.68 6.00
C SER A 392 -21.17 16.29 7.01
N PHE A 393 -22.46 15.97 6.90
CA PHE A 393 -23.46 16.39 7.89
C PHE A 393 -23.19 15.79 9.27
N LEU A 394 -22.83 14.51 9.36
CA LEU A 394 -22.49 13.86 10.62
C LEU A 394 -21.25 14.47 11.27
N GLU A 395 -20.21 14.77 10.49
CA GLU A 395 -18.97 15.41 10.98
C GLU A 395 -19.23 16.84 11.50
N ASN A 396 -20.23 17.55 10.96
CA ASN A 396 -20.57 18.94 11.31
C ASN A 396 -21.77 19.10 12.26
N THR A 397 -22.41 18.00 12.65
CA THR A 397 -23.59 18.04 13.52
C THR A 397 -23.23 17.52 14.90
N ASN A 398 -23.81 18.12 15.93
CA ASN A 398 -23.81 17.49 17.24
C ASN A 398 -24.58 16.17 17.19
N ILE A 399 -23.84 15.07 17.01
CA ILE A 399 -24.35 13.70 16.91
C ILE A 399 -25.12 13.24 18.17
N TYR A 400 -25.08 14.01 19.26
CA TYR A 400 -25.81 13.74 20.50
C TYR A 400 -27.30 14.11 20.41
N ASP A 401 -27.72 14.87 19.40
CA ASP A 401 -29.13 15.21 19.18
C ASP A 401 -29.74 14.29 18.10
N ILE A 402 -30.17 13.10 18.53
CA ILE A 402 -30.80 12.09 17.66
C ILE A 402 -32.05 12.65 16.97
N ASN A 403 -32.80 13.55 17.62
CA ASN A 403 -33.98 14.15 17.01
C ASN A 403 -33.58 15.12 15.89
N LYS A 404 -32.53 15.90 16.09
CA LYS A 404 -31.94 16.73 15.02
C LYS A 404 -31.41 15.88 13.87
N LEU A 405 -30.74 14.75 14.14
CA LEU A 405 -30.30 13.82 13.09
C LEU A 405 -31.51 13.28 12.30
N LYS A 406 -32.55 12.80 12.99
CA LYS A 406 -33.77 12.27 12.36
C LYS A 406 -34.53 13.33 11.55
N ASN A 407 -34.63 14.55 12.05
CA ASN A 407 -35.34 15.65 11.37
C ASN A 407 -34.63 16.10 10.09
N ASN A 408 -33.30 15.97 10.02
CA ASN A 408 -32.53 16.33 8.83
C ASN A 408 -32.42 15.19 7.79
N LEU A 409 -32.95 13.99 8.08
CA LEU A 409 -32.93 12.86 7.14
C LEU A 409 -33.57 13.17 5.78
N VAL A 410 -34.57 14.05 5.76
CA VAL A 410 -35.27 14.46 4.53
C VAL A 410 -34.36 15.16 3.53
N ASN A 411 -33.19 15.64 3.96
CA ASN A 411 -32.23 16.35 3.12
C ASN A 411 -31.28 15.41 2.36
N PHE A 412 -31.27 14.10 2.65
CA PHE A 412 -30.38 13.11 2.02
C PHE A 412 -31.16 12.22 1.05
N THR A 413 -31.56 12.77 -0.10
CA THR A 413 -32.40 12.06 -1.08
C THR A 413 -31.67 10.96 -1.85
N ASP A 414 -30.33 11.00 -1.89
CA ASP A 414 -29.50 10.04 -2.63
C ASP A 414 -29.29 8.72 -1.88
N ILE A 415 -29.66 8.66 -0.60
CA ILE A 415 -29.62 7.45 0.23
C ILE A 415 -31.06 7.02 0.53
N PRO A 416 -31.43 5.74 0.34
CA PRO A 416 -32.74 5.24 0.70
C PRO A 416 -33.10 5.56 2.16
N ARG A 417 -34.30 6.11 2.41
CA ARG A 417 -34.70 6.57 3.77
C ARG A 417 -34.54 5.48 4.84
N ALA A 418 -34.89 4.24 4.53
CA ALA A 418 -34.74 3.11 5.46
C ALA A 418 -33.28 2.87 5.86
N GLU A 419 -32.36 3.07 4.91
CA GLU A 419 -30.93 2.94 5.14
C GLU A 419 -30.39 4.09 5.99
N SER A 420 -30.77 5.33 5.69
CA SER A 420 -30.37 6.51 6.48
C SER A 420 -30.84 6.40 7.93
N VAL A 421 -32.06 5.85 8.17
CA VAL A 421 -32.56 5.56 9.53
C VAL A 421 -31.69 4.51 10.22
N ALA A 422 -31.40 3.39 9.55
CA ALA A 422 -30.57 2.32 10.11
C ALA A 422 -29.15 2.80 10.45
N ILE A 423 -28.59 3.70 9.65
CA ILE A 423 -27.29 4.32 9.93
C ILE A 423 -27.36 5.19 11.19
N ILE A 424 -28.37 6.06 11.32
CA ILE A 424 -28.55 6.89 12.52
C ILE A 424 -28.71 6.04 13.78
N GLU A 425 -29.50 4.96 13.71
CA GLU A 425 -29.66 4.03 14.84
C GLU A 425 -28.35 3.35 15.22
N LYS A 426 -27.55 2.94 14.22
CA LYS A 426 -26.23 2.35 14.45
C LYS A 426 -25.27 3.35 15.10
N ILE A 427 -25.25 4.60 14.64
CA ILE A 427 -24.45 5.68 15.22
C ILE A 427 -24.86 5.95 16.68
N ALA A 428 -26.16 6.05 16.95
CA ALA A 428 -26.69 6.22 18.30
C ALA A 428 -26.25 5.07 19.24
N ASN A 429 -26.26 3.83 18.74
CA ASN A 429 -25.80 2.67 19.50
C ASN A 429 -24.29 2.66 19.76
N ILE A 430 -23.46 3.04 18.78
CA ILE A 430 -22.01 3.18 18.95
C ILE A 430 -21.73 4.19 20.06
N TYR A 431 -22.42 5.33 20.03
CA TYR A 431 -22.27 6.37 21.03
C TYR A 431 -22.71 5.93 22.44
N ASN A 432 -23.90 5.33 22.57
CA ASN A 432 -24.42 4.85 23.85
C ASN A 432 -23.50 3.80 24.50
N LYS A 433 -22.84 2.95 23.69
CA LYS A 433 -21.84 1.99 24.18
C LYS A 433 -20.58 2.67 24.73
N GLN A 434 -20.06 3.68 24.03
CA GLN A 434 -18.90 4.43 24.54
C GLN A 434 -19.22 5.20 25.83
N ASN A 435 -20.41 5.80 25.94
CA ASN A 435 -20.83 6.49 27.17
C ASN A 435 -21.06 5.54 28.34
N THR A 436 -21.65 4.37 28.13
CA THR A 436 -21.82 3.37 29.19
C THR A 436 -20.47 2.81 29.67
N GLN A 437 -19.49 2.65 28.76
CA GLN A 437 -18.11 2.30 29.12
C GLN A 437 -17.39 3.43 29.88
N PHE A 438 -17.57 4.69 29.49
CA PHE A 438 -17.02 5.87 30.19
C PHE A 438 -17.60 6.03 31.60
N VAL A 439 -18.91 5.82 31.75
CA VAL A 439 -19.58 5.84 33.06
C VAL A 439 -19.10 4.67 33.91
N SER A 440 -18.99 3.45 33.37
CA SER A 440 -18.48 2.30 34.14
C SER A 440 -17.01 2.48 34.58
N HIS A 441 -16.17 3.11 33.77
CA HIS A 441 -14.77 3.39 34.15
C HIS A 441 -14.66 4.44 35.26
N LYS A 442 -15.44 5.53 35.17
CA LYS A 442 -15.53 6.51 36.27
C LYS A 442 -16.04 5.89 37.57
N TYR A 443 -17.03 5.00 37.49
CA TYR A 443 -17.51 4.29 38.68
C TYR A 443 -16.45 3.33 39.22
N SER A 444 -15.67 2.63 38.40
CA SER A 444 -14.58 1.74 38.87
C SER A 444 -13.39 2.49 39.50
N GLU A 445 -13.09 3.71 39.08
CA GLU A 445 -12.06 4.55 39.73
C GLU A 445 -12.55 5.14 41.06
N VAL A 446 -13.84 5.42 41.18
CA VAL A 446 -14.47 5.93 42.42
C VAL A 446 -14.86 4.79 43.38
N SER A 447 -14.89 3.53 42.92
CA SER A 447 -15.23 2.35 43.73
C SER A 447 -14.06 1.39 43.98
N SER A 448 -12.82 1.90 43.98
CA SER A 448 -11.71 1.24 44.68
C SER A 448 -12.02 1.22 46.19
N PRO A 449 -12.04 0.05 46.87
CA PRO A 449 -12.37 -0.06 48.30
C PRO A 449 -11.41 0.69 49.26
N ASN A 450 -10.39 1.40 48.75
CA ASN A 450 -9.34 2.00 49.57
C ASN A 450 -9.41 3.52 49.74
N HIS A 451 -10.44 4.22 49.21
CA HIS A 451 -10.55 5.68 49.37
C HIS A 451 -11.73 6.22 50.17
N VAL A 452 -12.62 5.35 50.69
CA VAL A 452 -13.75 5.79 51.55
C VAL A 452 -13.44 5.68 53.05
N ASN A 453 -12.29 5.13 53.45
CA ASN A 453 -12.01 4.82 54.86
C ASN A 453 -10.99 5.73 55.58
N GLN A 454 -10.65 6.90 55.01
CA GLN A 454 -9.74 7.87 55.67
C GLN A 454 -10.32 9.26 55.96
N GLN A 455 -11.59 9.52 55.64
CA GLN A 455 -12.26 10.79 56.00
C GLN A 455 -13.40 10.66 57.03
N TYR A 456 -13.67 9.47 57.57
CA TYR A 456 -14.70 9.25 58.61
C TYR A 456 -14.15 8.94 60.01
N GLN A 457 -12.83 8.93 60.21
CA GLN A 457 -12.18 8.65 61.52
C GLN A 457 -11.52 9.88 62.18
N SER A 458 -11.65 11.08 61.61
CA SER A 458 -11.17 12.34 62.23
C SER A 458 -12.29 13.24 62.75
N LEU A 459 -13.49 12.69 62.95
CA LEU A 459 -14.65 13.38 63.55
C LEU A 459 -15.21 12.65 64.79
N LEU A 460 -14.50 11.65 65.33
CA LEU A 460 -14.92 10.89 66.52
C LEU A 460 -13.76 10.49 67.47
N ASN A 461 -12.69 11.27 67.56
CA ASN A 461 -11.76 11.26 68.71
C ASN A 461 -11.12 12.63 68.92
#